data_AF-A0A958KLE3-F1
#
_entry.id   AF-A0A958KLE3-F1
#
_cell.length_a   1.000
_cell.length_b   1.000
_cell.length_c   1.000
_cell.angle_alpha   90.00
_cell.angle_beta   90.00
_cell.angle_gamma   90.00
#
_symmetry.space_group_name_H-M   'P 1'
#
loop_
_entity.id
_entity.type
_entity.pdbx_description
1 polymer ?
#
loop_
_entity_poly.entity_id
_entity_poly.type
_entity_poly.pdbx_seq_one_letter_code
_entity_poly.pdbx_strand_id
1 'polypeptide(L)'
;MNKAILNQTAAKTLATSLRLRGASAAGKKTIALHSLADAKLRSDSAAAVCLSALLFLRAYPDNAQIAKQAEAELERLSERTGAGKVVLSVSWRLACWIAEHFSSSARIDWDNPPAEEPLTELFESAFLTPERDILISQQYEQKQLVELLSGPKCTDLQGLIAAVRTLGKSEEASQRIYAMLGVWIQIDLPNYHSSLPGIRLLPGKLHFHSGKLKRSTSVRAQLRRKLPQPLKLKKADRKLLLDAARMS
;
A
#
# COMPACT_ATOMS: atom_id res chain seq x y z
N MET A 1 -18.83 34.28 12.29
CA MET A 1 -18.91 33.39 11.10
C MET A 1 -17.73 32.43 11.11
N ASN A 2 -18.03 31.13 11.00
CA ASN A 2 -17.26 30.02 11.55
C ASN A 2 -16.08 29.55 10.69
N LYS A 3 -14.87 29.54 11.26
CA LYS A 3 -13.65 28.93 10.68
C LYS A 3 -13.77 27.41 10.43
N ALA A 4 -14.70 26.74 11.09
CA ALA A 4 -15.02 25.32 10.85
C ALA A 4 -15.67 25.09 9.46
N ILE A 5 -16.36 26.09 8.91
CA ILE A 5 -17.02 25.98 7.60
C ILE A 5 -15.97 25.95 6.48
N LEU A 6 -14.92 26.78 6.57
CA LEU A 6 -13.83 26.86 5.58
C LEU A 6 -13.10 25.52 5.35
N ASN A 7 -12.96 24.69 6.38
CA ASN A 7 -12.19 23.45 6.32
C ASN A 7 -12.94 22.32 5.59
N GLN A 8 -14.25 22.18 5.81
CA GLN A 8 -15.06 21.27 4.99
C GLN A 8 -15.16 21.76 3.56
N THR A 9 -15.20 23.08 3.34
CA THR A 9 -15.29 23.64 2.00
C THR A 9 -14.06 23.31 1.18
N ALA A 10 -12.84 23.41 1.70
CA ALA A 10 -11.63 23.08 0.93
C ALA A 10 -11.59 21.59 0.53
N ALA A 11 -11.89 20.67 1.46
CA ALA A 11 -11.94 19.24 1.18
C ALA A 11 -13.09 18.87 0.22
N LYS A 12 -14.27 19.49 0.38
CA LYS A 12 -15.40 19.35 -0.55
C LYS A 12 -15.09 19.96 -1.92
N THR A 13 -14.38 21.08 -1.99
CA THR A 13 -13.93 21.70 -3.24
C THR A 13 -12.94 20.80 -3.96
N LEU A 14 -11.98 20.20 -3.24
CA LEU A 14 -11.09 19.20 -3.80
C LEU A 14 -11.91 18.02 -4.34
N ALA A 15 -12.77 17.40 -3.53
CA ALA A 15 -13.64 16.30 -3.96
C ALA A 15 -14.55 16.64 -5.16
N THR A 16 -15.04 17.88 -5.24
CA THR A 16 -15.84 18.37 -6.37
C THR A 16 -14.97 18.55 -7.61
N SER A 17 -13.76 19.09 -7.46
CA SER A 17 -12.79 19.26 -8.55
C SER A 17 -12.27 17.92 -9.09
N LEU A 18 -12.26 16.86 -8.27
CA LEU A 18 -11.91 15.50 -8.70
C LEU A 18 -12.89 14.91 -9.71
N ARG A 19 -14.13 15.41 -9.78
CA ARG A 19 -15.12 14.99 -10.79
C ARG A 19 -14.84 15.59 -12.17
N LEU A 20 -13.96 16.58 -12.27
CA LEU A 20 -13.62 17.24 -13.53
C LEU A 20 -12.50 16.46 -14.27
N ARG A 21 -12.68 16.23 -15.58
CA ARG A 21 -11.69 15.62 -16.48
C ARG A 21 -11.21 16.61 -17.54
N GLY A 22 -9.96 16.47 -18.00
CA GLY A 22 -9.37 17.25 -19.11
C GLY A 22 -8.37 18.34 -18.68
N ALA A 23 -7.72 19.02 -19.63
CA ALA A 23 -6.65 19.98 -19.37
C ALA A 23 -7.09 21.19 -18.51
N SER A 24 -8.32 21.68 -18.69
CA SER A 24 -8.91 22.73 -17.83
C SER A 24 -9.13 22.25 -16.38
N ALA A 25 -9.29 20.94 -16.16
CA ALA A 25 -9.41 20.35 -14.83
C ALA A 25 -8.07 20.29 -14.10
N ALA A 26 -6.95 20.12 -14.80
CA ALA A 26 -5.61 20.06 -14.18
C ALA A 26 -5.28 21.35 -13.42
N GLY A 27 -5.52 22.52 -14.03
CA GLY A 27 -5.30 23.81 -13.35
C GLY A 27 -6.18 23.99 -12.10
N LYS A 28 -7.45 23.58 -12.18
CA LYS A 28 -8.37 23.60 -11.02
C LYS A 28 -7.92 22.65 -9.90
N LYS A 29 -7.41 21.47 -10.25
CA LYS A 29 -6.86 20.51 -9.29
C LYS A 29 -5.60 21.04 -8.62
N THR A 30 -4.71 21.72 -9.35
CA THR A 30 -3.53 22.37 -8.76
C THR A 30 -3.92 23.49 -7.79
N ILE A 31 -4.92 24.33 -8.14
CA ILE A 31 -5.43 25.37 -7.24
C ILE A 31 -6.04 24.74 -5.97
N ALA A 32 -6.80 23.65 -6.13
CA ALA A 32 -7.41 22.94 -5.01
C ALA A 32 -6.36 22.27 -4.12
N LEU A 33 -5.29 21.71 -4.70
CA LEU A 33 -4.13 21.17 -3.95
C LEU A 33 -3.42 22.25 -3.15
N HIS A 34 -3.16 23.42 -3.74
CA HIS A 34 -2.57 24.55 -3.01
C HIS A 34 -3.47 25.04 -1.88
N SER A 35 -4.77 25.16 -2.13
CA SER A 35 -5.75 25.56 -1.11
C SER A 35 -5.81 24.57 0.05
N LEU A 36 -5.55 23.30 -0.22
CA LEU A 36 -5.54 22.22 0.76
C LEU A 36 -4.22 22.17 1.56
N ALA A 37 -3.08 22.49 0.93
CA ALA A 37 -1.80 22.66 1.61
C ALA A 37 -1.89 23.73 2.72
N ASP A 38 -2.55 24.85 2.42
CA ASP A 38 -2.73 25.97 3.35
C ASP A 38 -3.86 25.75 4.38
N ALA A 39 -4.72 24.75 4.17
CA ALA A 39 -5.85 24.50 5.05
C ALA A 39 -5.40 23.93 6.40
N LYS A 40 -5.91 24.49 7.51
CA LYS A 40 -5.72 23.93 8.86
C LYS A 40 -6.73 22.81 9.10
N LEU A 41 -6.31 21.56 8.89
CA LEU A 41 -7.09 20.37 9.25
C LEU A 41 -7.21 20.29 10.77
N ARG A 42 -8.42 20.51 11.29
CA ARG A 42 -8.70 20.57 12.74
C ARG A 42 -9.51 19.38 13.24
N SER A 43 -9.89 18.46 12.36
CA SER A 43 -10.65 17.27 12.70
C SER A 43 -10.14 16.07 11.92
N ASP A 44 -10.22 14.90 12.54
CA ASP A 44 -9.79 13.62 11.96
C ASP A 44 -10.60 13.29 10.71
N SER A 45 -11.90 13.61 10.72
CA SER A 45 -12.76 13.49 9.53
C SER A 45 -12.29 14.36 8.36
N ALA A 46 -11.84 15.60 8.60
CA ALA A 46 -11.32 16.44 7.52
C ALA A 46 -9.97 15.92 7.00
N ALA A 47 -9.13 15.38 7.89
CA ALA A 47 -7.88 14.73 7.52
C ALA A 47 -8.11 13.46 6.68
N ALA A 48 -9.10 12.64 7.04
CA ALA A 48 -9.47 11.44 6.29
C ALA A 48 -9.97 11.80 4.87
N VAL A 49 -10.87 12.78 4.73
CA VAL A 49 -11.34 13.23 3.40
C VAL A 49 -10.20 13.78 2.56
N CYS A 50 -9.32 14.58 3.18
CA CYS A 50 -8.11 15.11 2.54
C CYS A 50 -7.20 13.97 2.05
N LEU A 51 -6.91 12.99 2.91
CA LEU A 51 -6.09 11.83 2.57
C LEU A 51 -6.71 11.04 1.41
N SER A 52 -8.00 10.69 1.48
CA SER A 52 -8.68 9.97 0.40
C SER A 52 -8.60 10.69 -0.93
N ALA A 53 -8.74 12.03 -0.93
CA ALA A 53 -8.65 12.83 -2.14
C ALA A 53 -7.21 12.89 -2.70
N LEU A 54 -6.20 12.98 -1.83
CA LEU A 54 -4.79 12.94 -2.23
C LEU A 54 -4.38 11.56 -2.76
N LEU A 55 -4.80 10.48 -2.10
CA LEU A 55 -4.60 9.10 -2.58
C LEU A 55 -5.26 8.90 -3.95
N PHE A 56 -6.46 9.43 -4.15
CA PHE A 56 -7.12 9.39 -5.45
C PHE A 56 -6.34 10.14 -6.53
N LEU A 57 -5.84 11.36 -6.24
CA LEU A 57 -5.00 12.11 -7.17
C LEU A 57 -3.68 11.40 -7.50
N ARG A 58 -3.13 10.67 -6.53
CA ARG A 58 -1.90 9.90 -6.73
C ARG A 58 -2.13 8.64 -7.56
N ALA A 59 -3.28 7.99 -7.40
CA ALA A 59 -3.70 6.82 -8.18
C ALA A 59 -4.12 7.18 -9.61
N TYR A 60 -4.76 8.34 -9.80
CA TYR A 60 -5.28 8.81 -11.11
C TYR A 60 -4.84 10.25 -11.42
N PRO A 61 -3.54 10.52 -11.57
CA PRO A 61 -3.06 11.86 -11.87
C PRO A 61 -3.36 12.23 -13.32
N ASP A 62 -3.79 13.47 -13.59
CA ASP A 62 -3.92 13.93 -14.99
C ASP A 62 -2.55 14.14 -15.64
N ASN A 63 -1.51 14.42 -14.84
CA ASN A 63 -0.13 14.56 -15.28
C ASN A 63 0.87 14.29 -14.14
N ALA A 64 2.14 14.14 -14.48
CA ALA A 64 3.21 13.84 -13.52
C ALA A 64 3.40 14.93 -12.44
N GLN A 65 3.04 16.19 -12.72
CA GLN A 65 3.14 17.28 -11.75
C GLN A 65 2.09 17.13 -10.65
N ILE A 66 0.84 16.81 -10.99
CA ILE A 66 -0.22 16.55 -10.01
C ILE A 66 0.14 15.35 -9.14
N ALA A 67 0.71 14.29 -9.72
CA ALA A 67 1.19 13.13 -8.96
C ALA A 67 2.23 13.54 -7.90
N LYS A 68 3.24 14.33 -8.30
CA LYS A 68 4.29 14.82 -7.39
C LYS A 68 3.72 15.75 -6.30
N GLN A 69 2.79 16.63 -6.66
CA GLN A 69 2.15 17.53 -5.70
C GLN A 69 1.30 16.75 -4.69
N ALA A 70 0.50 15.79 -5.16
CA ALA A 70 -0.29 14.94 -4.27
C ALA A 70 0.60 14.15 -3.31
N GLU A 71 1.73 13.62 -3.79
CA GLU A 71 2.70 12.91 -2.95
C GLU A 71 3.35 13.81 -1.89
N ALA A 72 3.77 15.02 -2.27
CA ALA A 72 4.33 15.98 -1.32
C ALA A 72 3.31 16.41 -0.25
N GLU A 73 2.04 16.57 -0.62
CA GLU A 73 0.99 16.88 0.36
C GLU A 73 0.61 15.66 1.23
N LEU A 74 0.70 14.43 0.71
CA LEU A 74 0.54 13.21 1.53
C LEU A 74 1.63 13.12 2.61
N GLU A 75 2.88 13.39 2.24
CA GLU A 75 4.02 13.43 3.16
C GLU A 75 3.80 14.49 4.25
N ARG A 76 3.50 15.74 3.88
CA ARG A 76 3.18 16.80 4.84
C ARG A 76 1.98 16.47 5.73
N LEU A 77 0.95 15.85 5.17
CA LEU A 77 -0.24 15.47 5.93
C LEU A 77 0.12 14.46 7.02
N SER A 78 0.95 13.46 6.70
CA SER A 78 1.42 12.46 7.65
C SER A 78 2.22 13.08 8.80
N GLU A 79 3.07 14.06 8.51
CA GLU A 79 3.85 14.80 9.51
C GLU A 79 2.93 15.64 10.43
N ARG A 80 1.91 16.27 9.86
CA ARG A 80 1.02 17.19 10.57
C ARG A 80 0.03 16.50 11.50
N THR A 81 -0.52 15.37 11.08
CA THR A 81 -1.53 14.67 11.89
C THR A 81 -0.87 13.92 13.04
N GLY A 82 0.42 13.56 12.91
CA GLY A 82 1.09 12.63 13.83
C GLY A 82 0.39 11.26 13.90
N ALA A 83 -0.65 11.06 13.07
CA ALA A 83 -1.50 9.91 13.04
C ALA A 83 -0.84 8.93 12.10
N GLY A 84 -0.04 8.03 12.66
CA GLY A 84 0.58 6.93 11.93
C GLY A 84 -0.45 5.93 11.36
N LYS A 85 -1.75 6.14 11.58
CA LYS A 85 -2.85 5.30 11.13
C LYS A 85 -4.00 6.13 10.60
N VAL A 86 -4.52 5.76 9.43
CA VAL A 86 -5.74 6.37 8.88
C VAL A 86 -6.68 5.29 8.38
N VAL A 87 -7.96 5.44 8.70
CA VAL A 87 -9.04 4.54 8.30
C VAL A 87 -9.90 5.21 7.24
N LEU A 88 -10.17 4.49 6.14
CA LEU A 88 -10.89 5.03 4.98
C LEU A 88 -11.70 3.97 4.25
N SER A 89 -12.90 4.35 3.80
CA SER A 89 -13.70 3.59 2.85
C SER A 89 -13.46 4.13 1.43
N VAL A 90 -13.10 3.26 0.50
CA VAL A 90 -12.67 3.63 -0.86
C VAL A 90 -13.28 2.74 -1.92
N SER A 91 -13.20 3.16 -3.18
CA SER A 91 -13.62 2.34 -4.32
C SER A 91 -12.67 1.17 -4.55
N TRP A 92 -13.17 0.13 -5.23
CA TRP A 92 -12.41 -1.06 -5.63
C TRP A 92 -11.04 -0.74 -6.26
N ARG A 93 -11.03 0.18 -7.24
CA ARG A 93 -9.79 0.48 -7.98
C ARG A 93 -8.77 1.19 -7.08
N LEU A 94 -9.22 2.03 -6.15
CA LEU A 94 -8.34 2.69 -5.19
C LEU A 94 -7.86 1.71 -4.12
N ALA A 95 -8.70 0.76 -3.68
CA ALA A 95 -8.29 -0.33 -2.79
C ALA A 95 -7.19 -1.20 -3.43
N CYS A 96 -7.36 -1.58 -4.71
CA CYS A 96 -6.33 -2.26 -5.49
C CYS A 96 -5.02 -1.47 -5.51
N TRP A 97 -5.09 -0.18 -5.84
CA TRP A 97 -3.91 0.68 -5.89
C TRP A 97 -3.24 0.79 -4.51
N ILE A 98 -4.01 0.96 -3.43
CA ILE A 98 -3.51 1.01 -2.06
C ILE A 98 -2.80 -0.30 -1.69
N ALA A 99 -3.41 -1.46 -1.97
CA ALA A 99 -2.82 -2.76 -1.65
C ALA A 99 -1.52 -3.05 -2.42
N GLU A 100 -1.36 -2.46 -3.61
CA GLU A 100 -0.14 -2.55 -4.41
C GLU A 100 0.96 -1.60 -3.88
N HIS A 101 0.61 -0.37 -3.54
CA HIS A 101 1.59 0.68 -3.17
C HIS A 101 1.93 0.70 -1.68
N PHE A 102 1.02 0.22 -0.83
CA PHE A 102 1.15 0.12 0.63
C PHE A 102 1.08 -1.35 1.08
N SER A 103 1.70 -2.23 0.30
CA SER A 103 1.62 -3.69 0.46
C SER A 103 1.93 -4.23 1.86
N SER A 104 2.76 -3.56 2.65
CA SER A 104 3.09 -3.97 4.02
C SER A 104 2.34 -3.20 5.11
N SER A 105 1.67 -2.11 4.76
CA SER A 105 1.11 -1.16 5.72
C SER A 105 -0.41 -0.92 5.58
N ALA A 106 -1.01 -1.36 4.47
CA ALA A 106 -2.45 -1.33 4.29
C ALA A 106 -3.10 -2.67 4.69
N ARG A 107 -4.10 -2.58 5.57
CA ARG A 107 -4.84 -3.69 6.14
C ARG A 107 -6.35 -3.42 6.15
N ILE A 108 -7.15 -4.45 6.36
CA ILE A 108 -8.58 -4.28 6.66
C ILE A 108 -8.70 -3.69 8.07
N ASP A 109 -9.56 -2.70 8.23
CA ASP A 109 -9.92 -2.21 9.55
C ASP A 109 -10.93 -3.14 10.21
N TRP A 110 -10.46 -3.99 11.12
CA TRP A 110 -11.29 -4.96 11.82
C TRP A 110 -12.15 -4.35 12.94
N ASP A 111 -11.93 -3.08 13.30
CA ASP A 111 -12.85 -2.35 14.18
C ASP A 111 -14.14 -1.96 13.42
N ASN A 112 -14.09 -1.96 12.07
CA ASN A 112 -15.22 -1.77 11.17
C ASN A 112 -15.25 -2.91 10.12
N PRO A 113 -15.56 -4.15 10.54
CA PRO A 113 -15.39 -5.32 9.70
C PRO A 113 -16.27 -5.27 8.44
N PRO A 114 -15.89 -5.99 7.37
CA PRO A 114 -16.74 -6.14 6.20
C PRO A 114 -18.11 -6.73 6.55
N ALA A 115 -19.10 -6.50 5.69
CA ALA A 115 -20.42 -7.08 5.86
C ALA A 115 -20.34 -8.62 5.90
N GLU A 116 -20.96 -9.23 6.91
CA GLU A 116 -20.85 -10.66 7.21
C GLU A 116 -21.40 -11.55 6.09
N GLU A 117 -22.64 -11.33 5.66
CA GLU A 117 -23.29 -12.17 4.64
C GLU A 117 -22.50 -12.18 3.32
N PRO A 118 -22.16 -11.03 2.70
CA PRO A 118 -21.40 -11.03 1.44
C PRO A 118 -19.99 -11.62 1.59
N LEU A 119 -19.39 -11.50 2.78
CA LEU A 119 -18.07 -12.05 3.05
C LEU A 119 -18.13 -13.58 3.16
N THR A 120 -19.15 -14.12 3.84
CA THR A 120 -19.40 -15.57 3.90
C THR A 120 -19.65 -16.15 2.51
N GLU A 121 -20.49 -15.51 1.68
CA GLU A 121 -20.73 -15.94 0.29
C GLU A 121 -19.45 -15.93 -0.56
N LEU A 122 -18.59 -14.91 -0.36
CA LEU A 122 -17.28 -14.83 -1.01
C LEU A 122 -16.41 -16.02 -0.61
N PHE A 123 -16.33 -16.35 0.69
CA PHE A 123 -15.53 -17.47 1.18
C PHE A 123 -16.06 -18.81 0.68
N GLU A 124 -17.36 -19.04 0.78
CA GLU A 124 -17.98 -20.23 0.21
C GLU A 124 -17.58 -20.34 -1.25
N SER A 125 -17.66 -19.27 -2.04
CA SER A 125 -17.28 -19.34 -3.46
C SER A 125 -15.77 -19.53 -3.71
N ALA A 126 -14.91 -19.06 -2.81
CA ALA A 126 -13.45 -19.09 -2.96
C ALA A 126 -12.81 -20.44 -2.59
N PHE A 127 -13.37 -21.16 -1.62
CA PHE A 127 -12.83 -22.44 -1.13
C PHE A 127 -13.41 -23.65 -1.87
N LEU A 128 -12.61 -24.72 -1.95
CA LEU A 128 -13.08 -26.02 -2.45
C LEU A 128 -14.00 -26.69 -1.42
N THR A 129 -14.92 -27.56 -1.87
CA THR A 129 -15.86 -28.28 -0.98
C THR A 129 -15.21 -28.89 0.28
N PRO A 130 -14.10 -29.66 0.21
CA PRO A 130 -13.49 -30.21 1.43
C PRO A 130 -12.92 -29.15 2.37
N GLU A 131 -12.46 -28.01 1.83
CA GLU A 131 -11.99 -26.90 2.66
C GLU A 131 -13.17 -26.23 3.37
N ARG A 132 -14.31 -26.06 2.69
CA ARG A 132 -15.54 -25.52 3.29
C ARG A 132 -16.02 -26.35 4.47
N ASP A 133 -16.03 -27.68 4.34
CA ASP A 133 -16.47 -28.57 5.42
C ASP A 133 -15.61 -28.39 6.69
N ILE A 134 -14.30 -28.22 6.50
CA ILE A 134 -13.36 -27.93 7.60
C ILE A 134 -13.68 -26.55 8.21
N LEU A 135 -13.86 -25.53 7.38
CA LEU A 135 -14.13 -24.17 7.86
C LEU A 135 -15.44 -24.06 8.66
N ILE A 136 -16.50 -24.72 8.18
CA ILE A 136 -17.79 -24.78 8.89
C ILE A 136 -17.63 -25.47 10.25
N SER A 137 -16.87 -26.57 10.30
CA SER A 137 -16.67 -27.33 11.53
C SER A 137 -15.88 -26.56 12.61
N GLN A 138 -14.98 -25.66 12.20
CA GLN A 138 -14.08 -24.96 13.10
C GLN A 138 -14.56 -23.58 13.55
N GLN A 139 -15.69 -23.08 13.03
CA GLN A 139 -16.29 -21.80 13.43
C GLN A 139 -15.30 -20.62 13.41
N TYR A 140 -14.52 -20.50 12.33
CA TYR A 140 -13.55 -19.42 12.20
C TYR A 140 -14.20 -18.04 12.21
N GLU A 141 -13.56 -17.09 12.87
CA GLU A 141 -13.92 -15.68 12.77
C GLU A 141 -13.58 -15.13 11.37
N GLN A 142 -14.32 -14.11 10.91
CA GLN A 142 -14.12 -13.48 9.59
C GLN A 142 -12.67 -13.08 9.32
N LYS A 143 -11.99 -12.53 10.34
CA LYS A 143 -10.58 -12.14 10.26
C LYS A 143 -9.68 -13.34 9.95
N GLN A 144 -9.89 -14.44 10.66
CA GLN A 144 -9.12 -15.66 10.47
C GLN A 144 -9.34 -16.23 9.07
N LEU A 145 -10.59 -16.20 8.57
CA LEU A 145 -10.91 -16.61 7.22
C LEU A 145 -10.18 -15.76 6.16
N VAL A 146 -10.12 -14.43 6.31
CA VAL A 146 -9.37 -13.57 5.38
C VAL A 146 -7.86 -13.83 5.48
N GLU A 147 -7.33 -14.04 6.68
CA GLU A 147 -5.92 -14.39 6.89
C GLU A 147 -5.55 -15.71 6.19
N LEU A 148 -6.44 -16.71 6.25
CA LEU A 148 -6.28 -17.98 5.51
C LEU A 148 -6.23 -17.76 4.00
N LEU A 149 -7.09 -16.90 3.44
CA LEU A 149 -7.07 -16.55 2.01
C LEU A 149 -5.81 -15.78 1.60
N SER A 150 -5.28 -14.95 2.48
CA SER A 150 -4.14 -14.07 2.19
C SER A 150 -2.84 -14.83 2.06
N GLY A 151 -2.67 -15.88 2.88
CA GLY A 151 -1.42 -16.61 2.99
C GLY A 151 -0.32 -15.81 3.71
N PRO A 152 0.86 -16.43 3.93
CA PRO A 152 1.85 -15.94 4.90
C PRO A 152 2.62 -14.67 4.48
N LYS A 153 2.48 -14.23 3.23
CA LYS A 153 3.27 -13.12 2.66
C LYS A 153 2.42 -11.93 2.23
N CYS A 154 1.12 -11.99 2.40
CA CYS A 154 0.19 -10.96 1.97
C CYS A 154 -0.52 -10.37 3.18
N THR A 155 -0.93 -9.10 3.09
CA THR A 155 -1.88 -8.55 4.07
C THR A 155 -3.29 -9.09 3.82
N ASP A 156 -4.14 -9.00 4.84
CA ASP A 156 -5.57 -9.30 4.76
C ASP A 156 -6.27 -8.58 3.60
N LEU A 157 -5.95 -7.30 3.37
CA LEU A 157 -6.46 -6.54 2.24
C LEU A 157 -6.04 -7.14 0.89
N GLN A 158 -4.78 -7.56 0.77
CA GLN A 158 -4.28 -8.17 -0.46
C GLN A 158 -4.94 -9.52 -0.75
N GLY A 159 -5.11 -10.36 0.28
CA GLY A 159 -5.83 -11.62 0.15
C GLY A 159 -7.28 -11.41 -0.26
N LEU A 160 -7.97 -10.47 0.38
CA LEU A 160 -9.35 -10.13 0.02
C LEU A 160 -9.45 -9.64 -1.43
N ILE A 161 -8.57 -8.74 -1.87
CA ILE A 161 -8.55 -8.26 -3.26
C ILE A 161 -8.28 -9.41 -4.24
N ALA A 162 -7.36 -10.32 -3.93
CA ALA A 162 -7.09 -11.49 -4.76
C ALA A 162 -8.31 -12.42 -4.86
N ALA A 163 -9.01 -12.63 -3.75
CA ALA A 163 -10.25 -13.43 -3.70
C ALA A 163 -11.37 -12.78 -4.53
N VAL A 164 -11.59 -11.47 -4.35
CA VAL A 164 -12.59 -10.71 -5.13
C VAL A 164 -12.25 -10.72 -6.61
N ARG A 165 -10.98 -10.60 -7.02
CA ARG A 165 -10.55 -10.71 -8.43
C ARG A 165 -10.81 -12.11 -9.00
N THR A 166 -10.58 -13.14 -8.21
CA THR A 166 -10.79 -14.54 -8.63
C THR A 166 -12.27 -14.83 -8.84
N LEU A 167 -13.14 -14.34 -7.94
CA LEU A 167 -14.58 -14.51 -8.05
C LEU A 167 -15.19 -13.60 -9.12
N GLY A 168 -14.81 -12.32 -9.09
CA GLY A 168 -15.22 -11.29 -10.02
C GLY A 168 -14.50 -11.44 -11.35
N LYS A 169 -14.95 -12.37 -12.19
CA LYS A 169 -14.42 -12.66 -13.53
C LYS A 169 -14.27 -11.43 -14.44
N SER A 170 -14.95 -10.32 -14.12
CA SER A 170 -14.79 -9.01 -14.74
C SER A 170 -14.50 -7.92 -13.70
N GLU A 171 -13.93 -6.79 -14.16
CA GLU A 171 -13.65 -5.64 -13.28
C GLU A 171 -14.93 -5.05 -12.66
N GLU A 172 -16.03 -5.01 -13.43
CA GLU A 172 -17.33 -4.54 -12.96
C GLU A 172 -17.92 -5.45 -11.88
N ALA A 173 -17.79 -6.77 -12.05
CA ALA A 173 -18.22 -7.74 -11.04
C ALA A 173 -17.38 -7.62 -9.76
N SER A 174 -16.06 -7.52 -9.90
CA SER A 174 -15.15 -7.27 -8.76
C SER A 174 -15.51 -5.99 -8.01
N GLN A 175 -15.81 -4.91 -8.73
CA GLN A 175 -16.22 -3.64 -8.13
C GLN A 175 -17.54 -3.77 -7.36
N ARG A 176 -18.52 -4.50 -7.91
CA ARG A 176 -19.81 -4.72 -7.24
C ARG A 176 -19.66 -5.56 -5.98
N ILE A 177 -18.92 -6.66 -6.05
CA ILE A 177 -18.64 -7.53 -4.89
C ILE A 177 -17.94 -6.71 -3.79
N TYR A 178 -16.89 -5.97 -4.15
CA TYR A 178 -16.17 -5.12 -3.19
C TYR A 178 -17.07 -4.05 -2.55
N ALA A 179 -17.95 -3.42 -3.34
CA ALA A 179 -18.89 -2.43 -2.81
C ALA A 179 -19.89 -3.04 -1.82
N MET A 180 -20.35 -4.28 -2.06
CA MET A 180 -21.23 -5.00 -1.14
C MET A 180 -20.54 -5.37 0.17
N LEU A 181 -19.24 -5.67 0.13
CA LEU A 181 -18.45 -6.00 1.32
C LEU A 181 -18.29 -4.81 2.28
N GLY A 182 -18.42 -3.56 1.81
CA GLY A 182 -18.35 -2.39 2.69
C GLY A 182 -17.00 -2.20 3.40
N VAL A 183 -15.90 -2.64 2.77
CA VAL A 183 -14.57 -2.72 3.39
C VAL A 183 -14.02 -1.35 3.80
N TRP A 184 -13.63 -1.23 5.06
CA TRP A 184 -12.79 -0.15 5.57
C TRP A 184 -11.33 -0.57 5.55
N ILE A 185 -10.46 0.33 5.08
CA ILE A 185 -9.02 0.10 4.98
C ILE A 185 -8.32 0.95 6.02
N GLN A 186 -7.51 0.31 6.86
CA GLN A 186 -6.53 0.99 7.69
C GLN A 186 -5.21 1.05 6.92
N ILE A 187 -4.68 2.25 6.73
CA ILE A 187 -3.32 2.47 6.22
C ILE A 187 -2.48 2.94 7.39
N ASP A 188 -1.51 2.13 7.76
CA ASP A 188 -0.41 2.61 8.58
C ASP A 188 0.48 3.47 7.66
N LEU A 189 0.61 4.75 7.99
CA LEU A 189 1.56 5.67 7.39
C LEU A 189 2.76 5.72 8.36
N PRO A 190 3.64 4.69 8.38
CA PRO A 190 4.83 4.77 9.20
C PRO A 190 5.58 6.03 8.77
N ASN A 191 5.97 6.86 9.74
CA ASN A 191 6.66 8.15 9.56
C ASN A 191 7.21 8.25 8.15
N TYR A 192 6.56 9.05 7.30
CA TYR A 192 6.92 9.25 5.89
C TYR A 192 8.26 10.02 5.81
N HIS A 193 9.25 9.65 6.63
CA HIS A 193 10.64 10.00 6.48
C HIS A 193 11.16 9.27 5.25
N SER A 194 10.83 9.80 4.07
CA SER A 194 11.66 9.66 2.88
C SER A 194 12.18 8.24 2.60
N SER A 195 11.38 7.19 2.75
CA SER A 195 11.68 5.95 2.05
C SER A 195 11.17 6.12 0.64
N LEU A 196 11.95 6.84 -0.18
CA LEU A 196 11.78 6.88 -1.63
C LEU A 196 11.48 5.44 -2.10
N PRO A 197 10.34 5.19 -2.76
CA PRO A 197 10.03 3.87 -3.31
C PRO A 197 11.03 3.62 -4.44
N GLY A 198 12.17 3.02 -4.10
CA GLY A 198 13.31 2.85 -5.00
C GLY A 198 14.65 2.65 -4.31
N ILE A 199 14.80 2.95 -3.02
CA ILE A 199 16.09 2.75 -2.32
C ILE A 199 15.93 1.68 -1.24
N ARG A 200 16.15 0.43 -1.63
CA ARG A 200 16.47 -0.68 -0.71
C ARG A 200 17.88 -0.45 -0.14
N LEU A 201 18.08 0.57 0.67
CA LEU A 201 19.27 0.61 1.52
C LEU A 201 18.91 -0.14 2.80
N LEU A 202 19.40 -1.37 2.87
CA LEU A 202 19.53 -2.08 4.14
C LEU A 202 20.23 -1.13 5.14
N PRO A 203 19.78 -1.05 6.41
CA PRO A 203 20.43 -0.25 7.42
C PRO A 203 21.84 -0.82 7.66
N GLY A 204 22.82 -0.25 6.95
CA GLY A 204 24.22 -0.64 6.98
C GLY A 204 25.08 0.58 6.67
N LYS A 205 26.32 0.58 7.17
CA LYS A 205 27.27 1.67 6.88
C LYS A 205 27.39 1.87 5.37
N LEU A 206 27.09 3.09 4.90
CA LEU A 206 27.34 3.50 3.53
C LEU A 206 28.86 3.49 3.28
N HIS A 207 29.33 2.48 2.55
CA HIS A 207 30.70 2.42 2.08
C HIS A 207 30.80 3.17 0.74
N PHE A 208 31.27 4.41 0.79
CA PHE A 208 31.61 5.15 -0.42
C PHE A 208 32.86 4.54 -1.06
N HIS A 209 32.79 4.21 -2.35
CA HIS A 209 33.98 3.79 -3.08
C HIS A 209 34.89 5.01 -3.26
N SER A 210 36.10 4.96 -2.72
CA SER A 210 37.09 6.05 -2.81
C SER A 210 37.75 6.19 -4.19
N GLY A 211 37.47 5.28 -5.12
CA GLY A 211 38.06 5.24 -6.45
C GLY A 211 37.12 5.66 -7.58
N LYS A 212 37.68 6.03 -8.73
CA LYS A 212 36.91 6.26 -9.96
C LYS A 212 36.16 4.98 -10.37
N LEU A 213 34.85 5.08 -10.56
CA LEU A 213 34.01 4.01 -11.09
C LEU A 213 34.56 3.54 -12.46
N LYS A 214 35.05 2.30 -12.53
CA LYS A 214 35.57 1.70 -13.77
C LYS A 214 34.39 1.35 -14.71
N ARG A 215 34.05 2.27 -15.61
CA ARG A 215 32.89 2.14 -16.54
C ARG A 215 33.06 1.12 -17.67
N SER A 216 34.22 0.46 -17.79
CA SER A 216 34.48 -0.53 -18.84
C SER A 216 34.97 -1.85 -18.25
N THR A 217 34.12 -2.54 -17.50
CA THR A 217 34.38 -3.93 -17.14
C THR A 217 33.57 -4.84 -18.04
N SER A 218 34.23 -5.52 -18.97
CA SER A 218 33.59 -6.54 -19.78
C SER A 218 33.13 -7.67 -18.87
N VAL A 219 31.82 -7.84 -18.74
CA VAL A 219 31.20 -8.97 -18.01
C VAL A 219 31.76 -10.29 -18.50
N ARG A 220 32.01 -10.40 -19.81
CA ARG A 220 32.59 -11.59 -20.45
C ARG A 220 34.03 -11.86 -19.99
N ALA A 221 34.83 -10.81 -19.76
CA ALA A 221 36.18 -10.94 -19.22
C ALA A 221 36.17 -11.31 -17.73
N GLN A 222 35.19 -10.82 -16.96
CA GLN A 222 35.03 -11.20 -15.56
C GLN A 222 34.59 -12.66 -15.39
N LEU A 223 33.64 -13.13 -16.20
CA LEU A 223 33.19 -14.53 -16.19
C LEU A 223 34.28 -15.52 -16.62
N ARG A 224 35.22 -15.09 -17.46
CA ARG A 224 36.39 -15.88 -17.89
C ARG A 224 37.56 -15.81 -16.92
N ARG A 225 37.49 -14.95 -15.90
CA ARG A 225 38.54 -14.84 -14.90
C ARG A 225 38.56 -16.15 -14.10
N LYS A 226 39.72 -16.79 -14.00
CA LYS A 226 39.88 -17.99 -13.17
C LYS A 226 39.43 -17.64 -11.75
N LEU A 227 38.47 -18.41 -11.23
CA LEU A 227 38.03 -18.28 -9.85
C LEU A 227 39.25 -18.44 -8.92
N PRO A 228 39.31 -17.68 -7.82
CA PRO A 228 40.36 -17.90 -6.82
C PRO A 228 40.31 -19.37 -6.38
N GLN A 229 41.48 -19.96 -6.15
CA GLN A 229 41.52 -21.35 -5.72
C GLN A 229 40.75 -21.50 -4.39
N PRO A 230 39.91 -22.53 -4.26
CA PRO A 230 39.13 -22.73 -3.06
C PRO A 230 40.09 -22.89 -1.87
N LEU A 231 39.97 -21.98 -0.91
CA LEU A 231 40.70 -22.06 0.35
C LEU A 231 40.17 -23.27 1.13
N LYS A 232 41.05 -24.21 1.45
CA LYS A 232 40.72 -25.29 2.39
C LYS A 232 40.53 -24.68 3.78
N LEU A 233 39.28 -24.49 4.17
CA LEU A 233 38.92 -24.07 5.51
C LEU A 233 39.36 -25.12 6.55
N LYS A 234 39.83 -24.66 7.71
CA LYS A 234 40.08 -25.54 8.85
C LYS A 234 38.74 -26.11 9.34
N LYS A 235 38.78 -27.27 10.00
CA LYS A 235 37.57 -27.98 10.47
C LYS A 235 36.69 -27.11 11.38
N ALA A 236 37.30 -26.25 12.20
CA ALA A 236 36.59 -25.31 13.07
C ALA A 236 35.80 -24.26 12.27
N ASP A 237 36.43 -23.61 11.30
CA ASP A 237 35.80 -22.58 10.46
C ASP A 237 34.68 -23.16 9.60
N ARG A 238 34.85 -24.40 9.13
CA ARG A 238 33.81 -25.12 8.38
C ARG A 238 32.58 -25.38 9.23
N LYS A 239 32.75 -25.71 10.52
CA LYS A 239 31.63 -25.92 11.46
C LYS A 239 30.87 -24.61 11.69
N LEU A 240 31.59 -23.51 11.94
CA LEU A 240 31.00 -22.18 12.13
C LEU A 240 30.17 -21.72 10.92
N LEU A 241 30.67 -21.93 9.70
CA LEU A 241 29.94 -21.59 8.48
C LEU A 241 28.65 -22.41 8.31
N LEU A 242 28.68 -23.71 8.63
CA LEU A 242 27.51 -24.57 8.57
C LEU A 242 26.47 -24.22 9.63
N ASP A 243 26.92 -23.87 10.84
CA ASP A 243 26.04 -23.44 11.91
C ASP A 243 25.39 -22.09 11.58
N ALA A 244 26.14 -21.13 11.02
CA ALA A 244 25.60 -19.85 10.56
C ALA A 244 24.56 -20.00 9.44
N ALA A 245 24.78 -20.92 8.48
CA ALA A 245 23.85 -21.18 7.38
C ALA A 245 22.57 -21.90 7.82
N ARG A 246 22.56 -22.56 9.00
CA ARG A 246 21.37 -23.18 9.58
C ARG A 246 20.50 -22.19 10.37
N MET A 247 21.07 -21.06 10.75
CA MET A 247 20.39 -20.02 11.54
C MET A 247 19.78 -18.90 10.68
N SER A 248 20.04 -18.90 9.37
CA SER A 248 19.49 -17.98 8.36
C SER A 248 18.40 -18.63 7.53
#